data_AF-A0A5B7BB89-F1
#
_entry.id   AF-A0A5B7BB89-F1
#
_cell.length_a   1.000
_cell.length_b   1.000
_cell.length_c   1.000
_cell.angle_alpha   90.00
_cell.angle_beta   90.00
_cell.angle_gamma   90.00
#
_symmetry.space_group_name_H-M   'P 1'
#
loop_
_entity.id
_entity.type
_entity.pdbx_description
1 polymer ?
#
loop_
_entity_poly.entity_id
_entity_poly.type
_entity_poly.pdbx_seq_one_letter_code
_entity_poly.pdbx_strand_id
1 'polypeptide(L)'
;SFGTDFLGSLIKVHHDADKNKRISVDDMIDECKLFYIAGQETTNSLLAWTILLLAIHMDWQEKARKEVLELFGQENPNPEGISRLKTMSLIINETLRLYGPAASFGRRVEREVRLGKLILPANIEIHIPPPALHLNPELW
;
A
#
# COMPACT_ATOMS: atom_id res chain seq x y z
N SER A 1 -19.88 -13.14 19.19
CA SER A 1 -18.92 -12.89 18.11
C SER A 1 -18.80 -11.39 17.94
N PHE A 2 -17.60 -10.80 18.07
CA PHE A 2 -17.38 -9.34 18.00
C PHE A 2 -17.32 -8.78 16.56
N GLY A 3 -17.76 -9.56 15.56
CA GLY A 3 -17.53 -9.25 14.15
C GLY A 3 -16.24 -9.88 13.60
N THR A 4 -16.07 -9.78 12.28
CA THR A 4 -14.90 -10.28 11.53
C THR A 4 -14.14 -9.17 10.83
N ASP A 5 -14.51 -7.91 11.05
CA ASP A 5 -13.80 -6.75 10.54
C ASP A 5 -12.58 -6.40 11.42
N PHE A 6 -11.89 -5.32 11.05
CA PHE A 6 -10.68 -4.87 11.75
C PHE A 6 -10.97 -4.52 13.21
N LEU A 7 -12.04 -3.77 13.50
CA LEU A 7 -12.43 -3.41 14.86
C LEU A 7 -12.80 -4.65 15.69
N GLY A 8 -13.57 -5.58 15.11
CA GLY A 8 -13.90 -6.84 15.75
C GLY A 8 -12.68 -7.69 16.06
N SER A 9 -11.61 -7.58 15.27
CA SER A 9 -10.31 -8.21 15.54
C SER A 9 -9.59 -7.54 16.71
N LEU A 10 -9.59 -6.21 16.78
CA LEU A 10 -9.03 -5.46 17.90
C LEU A 10 -9.76 -5.73 19.22
N ILE A 11 -11.10 -5.82 19.20
CA ILE A 11 -11.91 -6.18 20.37
C ILE A 11 -11.58 -7.60 20.86
N LYS A 12 -11.34 -8.55 19.95
CA LYS A 12 -10.89 -9.90 20.34
C LYS A 12 -9.56 -9.87 21.07
N VAL A 13 -8.60 -9.07 20.60
CA VAL A 13 -7.28 -8.91 21.25
C VAL A 13 -7.43 -8.23 22.61
N HIS A 14 -8.28 -7.22 22.74
CA HIS A 14 -8.59 -6.59 24.03
C HIS A 14 -9.14 -7.58 25.07
N HIS A 15 -9.91 -8.57 24.62
CA HIS A 15 -10.49 -9.63 25.46
C HIS A 15 -9.65 -10.93 25.51
N ASP A 16 -8.38 -10.92 25.11
CA ASP A 16 -7.53 -12.11 25.11
C ASP A 16 -7.46 -12.78 26.50
N ALA A 17 -7.36 -14.11 26.55
CA ALA A 17 -7.23 -14.85 27.80
C ALA A 17 -5.90 -14.54 28.50
N ASP A 18 -4.84 -14.30 27.72
CA ASP A 18 -3.53 -13.87 28.19
C ASP A 18 -3.51 -12.34 28.36
N LYS A 19 -3.42 -11.88 29.61
CA LYS A 19 -3.38 -10.45 29.94
C LYS A 19 -2.20 -9.72 29.29
N ASN A 20 -1.09 -10.41 29.01
CA ASN A 20 0.10 -9.79 28.40
C ASN A 20 -0.09 -9.51 26.90
N LYS A 21 -1.13 -10.06 26.27
CA LYS A 21 -1.46 -9.85 24.86
C LYS A 21 -2.59 -8.86 24.63
N ARG A 22 -3.24 -8.41 25.72
CA ARG A 22 -4.34 -7.45 25.63
C ARG A 22 -3.82 -6.08 25.26
N ILE A 23 -4.51 -5.45 24.32
CA ILE A 23 -4.35 -4.03 24.02
C ILE A 23 -5.33 -3.22 24.86
N SER A 24 -4.98 -1.97 25.18
CA SER A 24 -5.90 -1.04 25.86
C SER A 24 -6.98 -0.53 24.88
N VAL A 25 -8.00 0.14 25.41
CA VAL A 25 -8.99 0.84 24.57
C VAL A 25 -8.33 1.98 23.79
N ASP A 26 -7.35 2.65 24.38
CA ASP A 26 -6.60 3.72 23.71
C ASP A 26 -5.79 3.16 22.53
N ASP A 27 -5.12 2.03 22.70
CA ASP A 27 -4.41 1.34 21.62
C ASP A 27 -5.38 0.99 20.46
N MET A 28 -6.58 0.49 20.78
CA MET A 28 -7.58 0.21 19.75
C MET A 28 -8.00 1.46 18.98
N ILE A 29 -8.23 2.56 19.68
CA ILE A 29 -8.62 3.83 19.07
C ILE A 29 -7.50 4.33 18.16
N ASP A 30 -6.25 4.23 18.60
CA ASP A 30 -5.10 4.69 17.84
C ASP A 30 -4.82 3.81 16.62
N GLU A 31 -4.97 2.49 16.72
CA GLU A 31 -4.92 1.58 15.56
C GLU A 31 -6.03 1.88 14.53
N CYS A 32 -7.25 2.17 14.99
CA CYS A 32 -8.33 2.58 14.08
C CYS A 32 -8.04 3.91 13.37
N LYS A 33 -7.51 4.92 14.09
CA LYS A 33 -7.11 6.20 13.48
C LYS A 33 -5.99 5.99 12.46
N LEU A 34 -4.97 5.20 12.82
CA LEU A 34 -3.83 4.93 11.95
C LEU A 34 -4.28 4.22 10.67
N PHE A 35 -5.11 3.18 10.78
CA PHE A 35 -5.67 2.47 9.64
C PHE A 35 -6.44 3.41 8.70
N TYR A 36 -7.27 4.29 9.27
CA TYR A 36 -8.04 5.26 8.50
C TYR A 36 -7.13 6.23 7.72
N ILE A 37 -6.18 6.87 8.39
CA ILE A 37 -5.29 7.88 7.77
C ILE A 37 -4.37 7.21 6.74
N ALA A 38 -3.68 6.15 7.14
CA ALA A 38 -2.72 5.46 6.29
C ALA A 38 -3.39 4.83 5.07
N GLY A 39 -4.62 4.33 5.21
CA GLY A 39 -5.38 3.72 4.12
C GLY A 39 -6.05 4.74 3.20
N GLN A 40 -6.62 5.83 3.74
CA GLN A 40 -7.45 6.74 2.96
C GLN A 40 -6.62 7.67 2.08
N GLU A 41 -5.68 8.43 2.65
CA GLU A 41 -4.97 9.46 1.88
C GLU A 41 -4.11 8.84 0.77
N THR A 42 -3.41 7.75 1.09
CA THR A 42 -2.54 7.04 0.15
C THR A 42 -3.33 6.43 -1.01
N THR A 43 -4.42 5.72 -0.70
CA THR A 43 -5.26 5.06 -1.72
C THR A 43 -5.97 6.10 -2.59
N ASN A 44 -6.49 7.19 -2.01
CA ASN A 44 -7.14 8.25 -2.78
C ASN A 44 -6.18 8.90 -3.78
N SER A 45 -4.95 9.21 -3.34
CA SER A 45 -3.93 9.79 -4.21
C SER A 45 -3.57 8.84 -5.36
N LEU A 46 -3.35 7.55 -5.06
CA LEU A 46 -3.06 6.52 -6.07
C LEU A 46 -4.20 6.38 -7.10
N LEU A 47 -5.45 6.33 -6.64
CA LEU A 47 -6.60 6.21 -7.54
C LEU A 47 -6.77 7.46 -8.41
N ALA A 48 -6.56 8.66 -7.86
CA ALA A 48 -6.62 9.90 -8.62
C ALA A 48 -5.59 9.91 -9.77
N TRP A 49 -4.34 9.55 -9.48
CA TRP A 49 -3.30 9.41 -10.52
C TRP A 49 -3.62 8.31 -11.52
N THR A 50 -4.15 7.18 -11.06
CA THR A 50 -4.52 6.06 -11.96
C THR A 50 -5.60 6.48 -12.94
N ILE A 51 -6.65 7.16 -12.48
CA ILE A 51 -7.72 7.67 -13.34
C ILE A 51 -7.17 8.69 -14.34
N LEU A 52 -6.31 9.61 -13.90
CA LEU A 52 -5.67 10.59 -14.77
C LEU A 52 -4.84 9.90 -15.87
N LEU A 53 -4.00 8.93 -15.49
CA LEU A 53 -3.18 8.14 -16.42
C LEU A 53 -4.03 7.37 -17.43
N LEU A 54 -5.14 6.77 -17.00
CA LEU A 54 -6.07 6.09 -17.91
C LEU A 54 -6.78 7.06 -18.86
N ALA A 55 -7.07 8.30 -18.42
CA ALA A 55 -7.69 9.31 -19.26
C ALA A 55 -6.76 9.80 -20.38
N ILE A 56 -5.45 9.85 -20.13
CA ILE A 56 -4.43 10.25 -21.12
C ILE A 56 -3.93 9.07 -21.98
N HIS A 57 -3.96 7.84 -21.46
CA HIS A 57 -3.54 6.61 -22.15
C HIS A 57 -4.76 5.72 -22.46
N MET A 58 -5.56 6.16 -23.44
CA MET A 58 -6.81 5.51 -23.82
C MET A 58 -6.64 4.05 -24.29
N ASP A 59 -5.48 3.70 -24.83
CA ASP A 59 -5.13 2.33 -25.21
C ASP A 59 -5.08 1.40 -23.99
N TRP A 60 -4.47 1.84 -22.89
CA TRP A 60 -4.45 1.10 -21.62
C TRP A 60 -5.82 1.09 -20.94
N GLN A 61 -6.58 2.17 -21.05
CA GLN A 61 -7.96 2.21 -20.56
C GLN A 61 -8.83 1.16 -21.26
N GLU A 62 -8.77 1.08 -22.59
CA GLU A 62 -9.54 0.10 -23.35
C GLU A 62 -9.10 -1.33 -23.05
N LYS A 63 -7.79 -1.56 -22.91
CA LYS A 63 -7.25 -2.86 -22.51
C LYS A 63 -7.75 -3.30 -21.13
N ALA A 64 -7.75 -2.39 -20.14
CA ALA A 64 -8.28 -2.67 -18.81
C ALA A 64 -9.78 -2.93 -18.83
N ARG A 65 -10.54 -2.12 -19.58
CA ARG A 65 -11.99 -2.30 -19.75
C ARG A 65 -12.30 -3.68 -20.36
N LYS A 66 -11.58 -4.06 -21.41
CA LYS A 66 -11.71 -5.38 -22.05
C LYS A 66 -11.43 -6.51 -21.06
N GLU A 67 -10.34 -6.44 -20.29
CA GLU A 67 -10.02 -7.44 -19.28
C GLU A 67 -11.13 -7.61 -18.23
N VAL A 68 -11.68 -6.48 -17.73
CA VAL A 68 -12.78 -6.50 -16.76
C VAL A 68 -14.04 -7.13 -17.36
N LEU A 69 -14.40 -6.78 -18.60
CA LEU A 69 -15.58 -7.34 -19.28
C LEU A 69 -15.40 -8.83 -19.60
N GLU A 70 -14.19 -9.28 -19.94
CA GLU A 70 -13.91 -10.70 -20.20
C GLU A 70 -14.01 -11.55 -18.93
N LEU A 71 -13.63 -11.00 -17.77
CA LEU A 71 -13.66 -11.73 -16.50
C LEU A 71 -15.01 -11.70 -15.79
N PHE A 72 -15.73 -10.58 -15.88
CA PHE A 72 -16.96 -10.37 -15.09
C PHE A 72 -18.21 -10.18 -15.95
N GLY A 73 -18.09 -9.88 -17.25
CA GLY A 73 -19.25 -9.59 -18.09
C GLY A 73 -20.06 -8.41 -17.56
N GLN A 74 -21.31 -8.68 -17.18
CA GLN A 74 -22.23 -7.71 -16.55
C GLN A 74 -22.42 -7.96 -15.05
N GLU A 75 -21.68 -8.90 -14.47
CA GLU A 75 -21.74 -9.23 -13.05
C GLU A 75 -20.82 -8.30 -12.23
N ASN A 76 -21.11 -8.21 -10.93
CA ASN A 76 -20.24 -7.47 -10.02
C ASN A 76 -18.92 -8.23 -9.80
N PRO A 77 -17.79 -7.51 -9.66
CA PRO A 77 -16.52 -8.13 -9.31
C PRO A 77 -16.59 -8.92 -7.99
N ASN A 78 -15.99 -10.11 -7.99
CA ASN A 78 -15.79 -10.94 -6.79
C ASN A 78 -14.27 -11.04 -6.46
N PRO A 79 -13.89 -11.37 -5.21
CA PRO A 79 -12.49 -11.41 -4.79
C PRO A 79 -11.60 -12.30 -5.66
N GLU A 80 -12.09 -13.49 -6.03
CA GLU A 80 -11.37 -14.45 -6.85
C GLU A 80 -11.09 -13.88 -8.25
N GLY A 81 -12.07 -13.21 -8.86
CA GLY A 81 -11.92 -12.58 -10.16
C GLY A 81 -11.03 -11.34 -10.11
N ILE A 82 -11.10 -10.53 -9.05
CA ILE A 82 -10.24 -9.35 -8.89
C ILE A 82 -8.77 -9.76 -8.90
N SER A 83 -8.43 -10.88 -8.24
CA SER A 83 -7.07 -11.43 -8.23
C SER A 83 -6.53 -11.82 -9.61
N ARG A 84 -7.40 -11.96 -10.61
CA ARG A 84 -7.05 -12.35 -11.99
C ARG A 84 -6.88 -11.16 -12.94
N LEU A 85 -7.14 -9.93 -12.50
CA LEU A 85 -7.00 -8.70 -13.29
C LEU A 85 -5.53 -8.31 -13.48
N LYS A 86 -4.86 -8.94 -14.44
CA LYS A 86 -3.42 -8.76 -14.69
C LYS A 86 -3.10 -7.36 -15.22
N THR A 87 -3.89 -6.87 -16.18
CA THR A 87 -3.74 -5.57 -16.81
C THR A 87 -4.00 -4.47 -15.80
N MET A 88 -5.08 -4.59 -15.00
CA MET A 88 -5.34 -3.63 -13.92
C MET A 88 -4.19 -3.59 -12.92
N SER A 89 -3.64 -4.76 -12.55
CA SER A 89 -2.48 -4.85 -11.65
C SER A 89 -1.24 -4.15 -12.23
N LEU A 90 -0.98 -4.30 -13.53
CA LEU A 90 0.12 -3.59 -14.20
C LEU A 90 -0.08 -2.08 -14.18
N ILE A 91 -1.30 -1.61 -14.44
CA ILE A 91 -1.64 -0.18 -14.40
C ILE A 91 -1.41 0.40 -13.01
N ILE A 92 -1.92 -0.25 -11.96
CA ILE A 92 -1.75 0.21 -10.58
C ILE A 92 -0.26 0.25 -10.20
N ASN A 93 0.52 -0.76 -10.57
CA ASN A 93 1.96 -0.81 -10.29
C ASN A 93 2.73 0.28 -11.05
N GLU A 94 2.36 0.56 -12.30
CA GLU A 94 3.00 1.62 -13.08
C GLU A 94 2.65 3.01 -12.54
N THR A 95 1.40 3.22 -12.09
CA THR A 95 1.03 4.43 -11.36
C THR A 95 1.83 4.58 -10.08
N LEU A 96 2.01 3.50 -9.29
CA LEU A 96 2.84 3.53 -8.07
C LEU A 96 4.31 3.84 -8.37
N ARG A 97 4.82 3.34 -9.51
CA ARG A 97 6.19 3.62 -9.96
C ARG A 97 6.37 5.10 -10.26
N LEU A 98 5.45 5.69 -11.03
CA LEU A 98 5.55 7.09 -11.49
C LEU A 98 5.13 8.12 -10.42
N TYR A 99 4.04 7.83 -9.69
CA TYR A 99 3.32 8.79 -8.84
C TYR A 99 2.85 8.17 -7.51
N GLY A 100 3.61 7.23 -6.96
CA GLY A 100 3.31 6.62 -5.66
C GLY A 100 3.21 7.67 -4.53
N PRO A 101 2.26 7.52 -3.58
CA PRO A 101 1.98 8.54 -2.56
C PRO A 101 3.10 8.69 -1.51
N ALA A 102 3.97 7.68 -1.36
CA ALA A 102 5.04 7.69 -0.35
C ALA A 102 6.29 8.42 -0.86
N ALA A 103 6.55 9.62 -0.34
CA ALA A 103 7.68 10.45 -0.75
C ALA A 103 9.05 9.93 -0.25
N SER A 104 9.10 9.38 0.97
CA SER A 104 10.34 8.87 1.58
C SER A 104 10.03 7.91 2.72
N PHE A 105 10.91 6.93 2.93
CA PHE A 105 10.95 6.10 4.13
C PHE A 105 12.20 6.40 4.95
N GLY A 106 12.06 6.58 6.26
CA GLY A 106 13.18 6.80 7.18
C GLY A 106 13.69 5.51 7.81
N ARG A 107 15.00 5.42 8.04
CA ARG A 107 15.67 4.38 8.85
C ARG A 107 16.71 5.04 9.74
N ARG A 108 16.73 4.70 11.04
CA ARG A 108 17.80 5.10 11.95
C ARG A 108 18.86 4.00 12.01
N VAL A 109 20.13 4.38 11.91
CA VAL A 109 21.24 3.44 12.06
C VAL A 109 21.52 3.24 13.55
N GLU A 110 21.20 2.08 14.10
CA GLU A 110 21.36 1.80 15.53
C GLU A 110 22.83 1.59 15.93
N ARG A 111 23.62 1.01 15.04
CA ARG A 111 25.05 0.72 15.21
C ARG A 111 25.76 0.82 13.89
N GLU A 112 27.07 0.98 13.92
CA GLU A 112 27.87 0.99 12.69
C GLU A 112 27.55 -0.23 11.81
N VAL A 113 27.23 0.04 10.55
CA VAL A 113 26.84 -0.99 9.59
C VAL A 113 27.44 -0.70 8.22
N ARG A 114 27.87 -1.77 7.54
CA ARG A 114 28.28 -1.69 6.14
C ARG A 114 27.04 -1.84 5.25
N LEU A 115 26.75 -0.82 4.44
CA LEU A 115 25.70 -0.83 3.42
C LEU A 115 26.34 -0.76 2.03
N GLY A 116 26.46 -1.91 1.37
CA GLY A 116 27.22 -2.01 0.11
C GLY A 116 28.67 -1.58 0.30
N LYS A 117 29.06 -0.51 -0.39
CA LYS A 117 30.42 0.07 -0.30
C LYS A 117 30.57 1.10 0.82
N LEU A 118 29.47 1.53 1.46
CA LEU A 118 29.45 2.55 2.49
C LEU A 118 29.58 1.94 3.89
N ILE A 119 30.24 2.66 4.80
CA ILE A 119 30.22 2.39 6.24
C ILE A 119 29.42 3.51 6.89
N LEU A 120 28.29 3.15 7.50
CA LEU A 120 27.35 4.09 8.08
C LEU A 120 27.54 4.10 9.60
N PRO A 121 27.86 5.26 10.21
CA PRO A 121 27.98 5.36 11.67
C PRO A 121 26.61 5.23 12.35
N ALA A 122 26.65 4.88 13.64
CA ALA A 122 25.47 4.89 14.50
C ALA A 122 24.85 6.30 14.60
N ASN A 123 23.54 6.35 14.87
CA ASN A 123 22.76 7.56 15.10
C ASN A 123 22.59 8.52 13.90
N ILE A 124 22.73 8.02 12.67
CA ILE A 124 22.31 8.77 11.48
C ILE A 124 20.94 8.30 10.99
N GLU A 125 20.24 9.17 10.26
CA GLU A 125 19.01 8.84 9.54
C GLU A 125 19.30 8.65 8.05
N ILE A 126 18.75 7.58 7.50
CA ILE A 126 18.77 7.27 6.07
C ILE A 126 17.36 7.50 5.55
N HIS A 127 17.25 8.35 4.54
CA HIS A 127 16.02 8.55 3.79
C HIS A 127 16.09 7.77 2.47
N ILE A 128 15.09 6.94 2.24
CA ILE A 128 14.94 6.14 1.02
C ILE A 128 13.78 6.75 0.24
N PRO A 129 14.02 7.57 -0.79
CA PRO A 129 12.97 8.15 -1.62
C PRO A 129 12.55 7.19 -2.73
N PRO A 130 11.35 6.59 -2.69
CA PRO A 130 10.88 5.68 -3.75
C PRO A 130 10.89 6.32 -5.15
N PRO A 131 10.47 7.59 -5.36
CA PRO A 131 10.48 8.19 -6.70
C PRO A 131 11.85 8.18 -7.36
N ALA A 132 12.94 8.39 -6.60
CA ALA A 132 14.29 8.37 -7.16
C ALA A 132 14.70 6.97 -7.66
N LEU A 133 14.26 5.92 -6.96
CA LEU A 133 14.53 4.52 -7.33
C LEU A 133 13.63 4.08 -8.49
N HIS A 134 12.35 4.45 -8.44
CA HIS A 134 11.34 4.09 -9.42
C HIS A 134 11.52 4.79 -10.78
N LEU A 135 12.26 5.90 -10.81
CA LEU A 135 12.56 6.66 -12.04
C LEU A 135 14.02 6.55 -12.48
N ASN A 136 14.82 5.68 -11.87
CA ASN A 136 16.23 5.50 -12.24
C ASN A 136 16.35 4.79 -13.61
N PRO A 137 16.91 5.43 -14.66
CA PRO A 137 17.07 4.83 -15.99
C PRO A 137 18.06 3.66 -16.06
N GLU A 138 18.87 3.44 -15.01
CA GLU A 138 19.75 2.26 -14.94
C GLU A 138 18.99 1.00 -14.51
N LEU A 139 17.79 1.16 -13.92
CA LEU A 139 16.93 0.06 -13.45
C LEU A 139 15.72 -0.20 -14.38
N TRP A 140 15.25 0.83 -15.09
CA TRP A 140 14.06 0.82 -15.95
C TRP A 140 14.42 1.25 -17.37
#